data_AF-A0A944BYA9-F1
#
_entry.id   AF-A0A944BYA9-F1
#
_cell.length_a   1.000
_cell.length_b   1.000
_cell.length_c   1.000
_cell.angle_alpha   90.00
_cell.angle_beta   90.00
_cell.angle_gamma   90.00
#
_symmetry.space_group_name_H-M   'P 1'
#
loop_
_entity.id
_entity.type
_entity.pdbx_description
1 polymer ?
#
loop_
_entity_poly.entity_id
_entity_poly.type
_entity_poly.pdbx_seq_one_letter_code
_entity_poly.pdbx_strand_id
1 'polypeptide(L)'
;NPREQPKTRTTSYMFTGKPIHIIYCLPILLVSVFFGCSQKKTHIDEEALQELTDSLPEAPEDQVKALTEVEDPDSVDPAVLGRAEGTYIYISKPKMRLYVVNRKDSVLFSCGIACGAKKGNKEEHGDYRTPEGRFRVVGIYESTDWIHKTRDGRKVKGCYGPYFLSLATGKFAGIGIHGTNAPRSIGRRASEGCIRVNTNHIIYLKQNYAYCGMRVIISGETERLPEFIGLGAEDRLTPAQIARLIADSIARVAEADSLRRLDSLAAVKVAEEKVATADSLAATRIAADSLSATREEE
;
A
#
# COMPACT_ATOMS: atom_id res chain seq x y z
N ASN A 1 26.92 -60.78 0.96
CA ASN A 1 26.33 -61.70 1.96
C ASN A 1 27.48 -62.25 2.79
N PRO A 2 27.49 -62.30 4.14
CA PRO A 2 26.68 -61.63 5.18
C PRO A 2 27.56 -60.68 6.07
N ARG A 3 27.02 -59.64 6.71
CA ARG A 3 26.56 -59.53 8.12
C ARG A 3 27.56 -59.97 9.19
N GLU A 4 27.92 -59.04 10.09
CA GLU A 4 27.88 -59.26 11.54
C GLU A 4 27.94 -57.94 12.32
N GLN A 5 26.96 -57.73 13.22
CA GLN A 5 27.03 -56.79 14.34
C GLN A 5 27.57 -57.52 15.57
N PRO A 6 27.98 -56.79 16.64
CA PRO A 6 27.32 -57.09 17.91
C PRO A 6 27.06 -55.92 18.88
N LYS A 7 25.93 -56.08 19.57
CA LYS A 7 25.68 -55.96 21.02
C LYS A 7 25.23 -54.61 21.64
N THR A 8 23.99 -54.72 22.12
CA THR A 8 23.23 -53.90 23.06
C THR A 8 23.80 -53.92 24.49
N ARG A 9 23.51 -52.87 25.27
CA ARG A 9 23.33 -53.00 26.72
C ARG A 9 22.30 -52.00 27.25
N THR A 10 21.28 -52.58 27.88
CA THR A 10 20.15 -51.97 28.57
C THR A 10 20.50 -51.74 30.04
N THR A 11 20.00 -50.68 30.67
CA THR A 11 19.73 -50.66 32.13
C THR A 11 18.45 -49.89 32.43
N SER A 12 17.57 -50.58 33.17
CA SER A 12 16.27 -50.23 33.71
C SER A 12 16.35 -49.41 35.00
N TYR A 13 15.31 -48.65 35.33
CA TYR A 13 14.82 -48.55 36.71
C TYR A 13 13.28 -48.53 36.74
N MET A 14 12.73 -49.47 37.51
CA MET A 14 11.33 -49.60 37.90
C MET A 14 11.02 -48.66 39.08
N PHE A 15 9.77 -48.18 39.19
CA PHE A 15 9.10 -48.12 40.49
C PHE A 15 7.56 -48.23 40.34
N THR A 16 7.01 -49.09 41.19
CA THR A 16 5.63 -49.53 41.50
C THR A 16 4.69 -48.37 41.91
N GLY A 17 3.35 -48.37 41.91
CA GLY A 17 2.29 -49.38 41.77
C GLY A 17 1.17 -49.26 42.85
N LYS A 18 0.06 -48.52 42.55
CA LYS A 18 -1.38 -48.65 42.98
C LYS A 18 -1.78 -48.43 44.48
N PRO A 19 -3.10 -48.38 44.91
CA PRO A 19 -4.44 -48.47 44.23
C PRO A 19 -5.53 -47.40 44.64
N ILE A 20 -6.54 -47.03 43.81
CA ILE A 20 -7.97 -47.47 43.58
C ILE A 20 -9.06 -47.01 44.61
N HIS A 21 -10.19 -46.46 44.07
CA HIS A 21 -11.65 -46.58 44.44
C HIS A 21 -12.40 -45.22 44.51
N ILE A 22 -13.66 -44.96 44.12
CA ILE A 22 -14.76 -45.62 43.36
C ILE A 22 -15.95 -44.60 43.25
N ILE A 23 -16.68 -44.60 42.11
CA ILE A 23 -18.14 -44.34 41.87
C ILE A 23 -18.82 -42.99 42.19
N TYR A 24 -19.51 -42.40 41.18
CA TYR A 24 -20.98 -42.14 41.04
C TYR A 24 -21.18 -41.43 39.66
N CYS A 25 -21.73 -41.99 38.57
CA CYS A 25 -23.08 -42.47 38.21
C CYS A 25 -24.19 -41.40 38.00
N LEU A 26 -24.37 -41.04 36.70
CA LEU A 26 -25.63 -40.83 35.93
C LEU A 26 -26.47 -39.52 36.12
N PRO A 27 -27.41 -39.15 35.20
CA PRO A 27 -27.38 -39.18 33.71
C PRO A 27 -28.17 -38.04 32.96
N ILE A 28 -28.00 -37.98 31.63
CA ILE A 28 -28.96 -37.64 30.53
C ILE A 28 -29.75 -36.30 30.56
N LEU A 29 -29.58 -35.48 29.51
CA LEU A 29 -30.73 -35.07 28.65
C LEU A 29 -30.31 -34.67 27.22
N LEU A 30 -30.93 -35.37 26.27
CA LEU A 30 -30.95 -35.15 24.82
C LEU A 30 -31.95 -34.03 24.50
N VAL A 31 -31.53 -32.95 23.82
CA VAL A 31 -32.45 -32.11 23.04
C VAL A 31 -31.79 -31.76 21.72
N SER A 32 -32.23 -32.44 20.67
CA SER A 32 -32.08 -32.03 19.28
C SER A 32 -33.21 -31.05 18.92
N VAL A 33 -32.87 -29.80 18.60
CA VAL A 33 -33.72 -28.88 17.82
C VAL A 33 -32.84 -28.20 16.77
N PHE A 34 -33.18 -28.46 15.50
CA PHE A 34 -32.68 -27.71 14.35
C PHE A 34 -33.40 -26.35 14.22
N PHE A 35 -32.75 -25.44 13.47
CA PHE A 35 -33.16 -24.13 12.94
C PHE A 35 -32.75 -22.87 13.70
N GLY A 36 -31.99 -22.02 13.00
CA GLY A 36 -31.96 -20.57 13.24
C GLY A 36 -30.59 -19.92 13.05
N CYS A 37 -30.27 -19.50 11.81
CA CYS A 37 -29.25 -18.49 11.56
C CYS A 37 -29.53 -17.23 12.39
N SER A 38 -28.53 -16.69 13.11
CA SER A 38 -28.49 -15.26 13.41
C SER A 38 -27.07 -14.78 13.70
N GLN A 39 -26.61 -13.82 12.90
CA GLN A 39 -25.36 -13.11 13.04
C GLN A 39 -25.36 -12.32 14.36
N LYS A 40 -24.41 -12.58 15.26
CA LYS A 40 -24.04 -11.58 16.28
C LYS A 40 -22.88 -10.76 15.73
N LYS A 41 -23.21 -9.57 15.22
CA LYS A 41 -22.28 -8.45 15.07
C LYS A 41 -21.65 -8.18 16.43
N THR A 42 -20.34 -8.34 16.56
CA THR A 42 -19.57 -7.74 17.64
C THR A 42 -19.54 -6.24 17.36
N HIS A 43 -20.33 -5.47 18.11
CA HIS A 43 -20.23 -4.03 18.18
C HIS A 43 -18.83 -3.70 18.69
N ILE A 44 -18.02 -3.06 17.86
CA ILE A 44 -16.76 -2.45 18.29
C ILE A 44 -17.18 -1.09 18.84
N ASP A 45 -16.85 -0.83 20.09
CA ASP A 45 -17.24 0.37 20.80
C ASP A 45 -16.57 1.57 20.13
N GLU A 46 -17.35 2.33 19.35
CA GLU A 46 -16.93 3.46 18.52
C GLU A 46 -16.18 4.54 19.34
N GLU A 47 -16.53 4.70 20.63
CA GLU A 47 -15.89 5.62 21.56
C GLU A 47 -14.44 5.23 21.90
N ALA A 48 -14.14 3.92 22.00
CA ALA A 48 -12.77 3.46 22.30
C ALA A 48 -11.83 3.55 21.08
N LEU A 49 -12.40 3.56 19.87
CA LEU A 49 -11.65 3.82 18.65
C LEU A 49 -11.37 5.32 18.48
N GLN A 50 -12.30 6.18 18.89
CA GLN A 50 -12.17 7.63 18.86
C GLN A 50 -11.11 8.15 19.84
N GLU A 51 -11.06 7.61 21.06
CA GLU A 51 -10.08 8.01 22.09
C GLU A 51 -8.63 7.64 21.70
N LEU A 52 -8.45 6.60 20.88
CA LEU A 52 -7.15 6.19 20.37
C LEU A 52 -6.66 7.09 19.21
N THR A 53 -7.58 7.61 18.39
CA THR A 53 -7.28 8.54 17.29
C THR A 53 -6.89 9.95 17.77
N ASP A 54 -7.47 10.42 18.87
CA ASP A 54 -7.24 11.78 19.40
C ASP A 54 -5.82 11.98 20.00
N SER A 55 -5.03 10.92 20.14
CA SER A 55 -3.71 10.94 20.78
C SER A 55 -2.50 10.89 19.83
N LEU A 56 -2.71 10.89 18.51
CA LEU A 56 -1.65 10.87 17.51
C LEU A 56 -1.53 12.23 16.81
N PRO A 57 -0.32 12.81 16.64
CA PRO A 57 -0.17 14.03 15.87
C PRO A 57 -0.54 13.77 14.41
N GLU A 58 -1.63 14.39 13.96
CA GLU A 58 -2.21 14.25 12.63
C GLU A 58 -1.17 14.49 11.53
N ALA A 59 -1.08 13.52 10.61
CA ALA A 59 -0.54 13.80 9.30
C ALA A 59 -1.46 14.85 8.64
N PRO A 60 -0.91 15.84 7.91
CA PRO A 60 -1.72 16.81 7.19
C PRO A 60 -2.85 16.12 6.42
N GLU A 61 -4.09 16.58 6.62
CA GLU A 61 -5.31 15.94 6.10
C GLU A 61 -5.28 15.74 4.57
N ASP A 62 -4.52 16.59 3.85
CA ASP A 62 -4.28 16.50 2.42
C ASP A 62 -3.59 15.20 1.99
N GLN A 63 -2.72 14.63 2.83
CA GLN A 63 -2.00 13.38 2.56
C GLN A 63 -2.82 12.14 2.92
N VAL A 64 -3.71 12.24 3.91
CA VAL A 64 -4.63 11.15 4.27
C VAL A 64 -5.76 11.08 3.25
N LYS A 65 -6.27 12.23 2.80
CA LYS A 65 -7.32 12.34 1.78
C LYS A 65 -6.88 11.77 0.43
N ALA A 66 -5.65 12.08 -0.01
CA ALA A 66 -5.07 11.52 -1.24
C ALA A 66 -4.87 9.98 -1.18
N LEU A 67 -4.81 9.39 0.01
CA LEU A 67 -4.71 7.93 0.23
C LEU A 67 -6.07 7.25 0.41
N THR A 68 -7.12 8.00 0.76
CA THR A 68 -8.50 7.50 0.93
C THR A 68 -9.39 7.72 -0.29
N GLU A 69 -9.00 8.62 -1.20
CA GLU A 69 -9.65 8.75 -2.50
C GLU A 69 -9.24 7.54 -3.36
N VAL A 70 -10.21 6.64 -3.55
CA VAL A 70 -10.15 5.61 -4.58
C VAL A 70 -10.33 6.35 -5.90
N GLU A 71 -9.24 6.78 -6.52
CA GLU A 71 -9.29 7.17 -7.92
C GLU A 71 -9.77 5.98 -8.75
N ASP A 72 -10.54 6.31 -9.79
CA ASP A 72 -11.21 5.37 -10.68
C ASP A 72 -10.26 4.25 -11.14
N PRO A 73 -10.60 2.96 -10.94
CA PRO A 73 -9.79 1.82 -11.39
C PRO A 73 -9.51 1.82 -12.91
N ASP A 74 -10.17 2.68 -13.69
CA ASP A 74 -10.06 2.76 -15.15
C ASP A 74 -8.97 3.70 -15.68
N SER A 75 -8.13 4.32 -14.82
CA SER A 75 -7.00 5.15 -15.28
C SER A 75 -5.79 4.36 -15.84
N VAL A 76 -5.91 3.04 -15.97
CA VAL A 76 -4.83 2.17 -16.46
C VAL A 76 -4.84 2.15 -17.99
N ASP A 77 -3.67 2.41 -18.59
CA ASP A 77 -3.46 2.23 -20.03
C ASP A 77 -3.88 0.79 -20.45
N PRO A 78 -4.87 0.62 -21.34
CA PRO A 78 -5.33 -0.69 -21.81
C PRO A 78 -4.21 -1.57 -22.38
N ALA A 79 -3.14 -0.96 -22.93
CA ALA A 79 -1.97 -1.67 -23.40
C ALA A 79 -1.15 -2.29 -22.24
N VAL A 80 -1.20 -1.72 -21.04
CA VAL A 80 -0.60 -2.31 -19.83
C VAL A 80 -1.45 -3.47 -19.33
N LEU A 81 -2.79 -3.32 -19.32
CA LEU A 81 -3.73 -4.38 -18.93
C LEU A 81 -3.58 -5.64 -19.81
N GLY A 82 -3.54 -5.48 -21.14
CA GLY A 82 -3.38 -6.62 -22.06
C GLY A 82 -2.05 -7.38 -21.93
N ARG A 83 -1.00 -6.72 -21.41
CA ARG A 83 0.31 -7.32 -21.14
C ARG A 83 0.41 -7.91 -19.72
N ALA A 84 -0.31 -7.34 -18.77
CA ALA A 84 -0.22 -7.67 -17.35
C ALA A 84 -1.28 -8.67 -16.87
N GLU A 85 -2.34 -8.94 -17.66
CA GLU A 85 -3.35 -9.94 -17.31
C GLU A 85 -2.73 -11.32 -17.04
N GLY A 86 -2.74 -11.72 -15.76
CA GLY A 86 -2.14 -12.97 -15.32
C GLY A 86 -0.72 -12.86 -14.76
N THR A 87 -0.21 -11.66 -14.56
CA THR A 87 1.00 -11.45 -13.77
C THR A 87 0.67 -11.14 -12.31
N TYR A 88 1.63 -11.38 -11.43
CA TYR A 88 1.56 -11.02 -10.01
C TYR A 88 2.94 -10.62 -9.50
N ILE A 89 2.96 -9.85 -8.41
CA ILE A 89 4.18 -9.50 -7.72
C ILE A 89 4.42 -10.49 -6.59
N TYR A 90 5.62 -11.05 -6.50
CA TYR A 90 6.11 -11.78 -5.33
C TYR A 90 7.24 -11.01 -4.68
N ILE A 91 7.13 -10.75 -3.38
CA ILE A 91 8.11 -10.04 -2.57
C ILE A 91 8.71 -11.03 -1.58
N SER A 92 10.00 -11.29 -1.73
CA SER A 92 10.75 -12.10 -0.78
C SER A 92 11.46 -11.20 0.23
N LYS A 93 10.96 -11.18 1.47
CA LYS A 93 11.64 -10.50 2.58
C LYS A 93 13.01 -11.12 2.88
N PRO A 94 13.20 -12.46 2.91
CA PRO A 94 14.51 -13.05 3.19
C PRO A 94 15.56 -12.75 2.12
N LYS A 95 15.15 -12.71 0.84
CA LYS A 95 16.06 -12.43 -0.27
C LYS A 95 16.24 -10.93 -0.53
N MET A 96 15.42 -10.06 0.08
CA MET A 96 15.34 -8.63 -0.22
C MET A 96 15.13 -8.36 -1.73
N ARG A 97 14.16 -9.06 -2.31
CA ARG A 97 13.88 -8.97 -3.75
C ARG A 97 12.39 -9.00 -4.07
N LEU A 98 12.03 -8.27 -5.11
CA LEU A 98 10.72 -8.27 -5.75
C LEU A 98 10.86 -8.99 -7.09
N TYR A 99 9.85 -9.78 -7.42
CA TYR A 99 9.70 -10.49 -8.68
C TYR A 99 8.33 -10.17 -9.29
N VAL A 100 8.29 -9.89 -10.59
CA VAL A 100 7.06 -9.93 -11.37
C VAL A 100 7.04 -11.28 -12.08
N VAL A 101 5.97 -12.04 -11.85
CA VAL A 101 5.85 -13.44 -12.25
C VAL A 101 4.56 -13.61 -13.05
N ASN A 102 4.62 -14.37 -14.15
CA ASN A 102 3.43 -14.70 -14.94
C ASN A 102 2.69 -15.95 -14.42
N ARG A 103 1.56 -16.33 -15.04
CA ARG A 103 0.78 -17.52 -14.64
C ARG A 103 1.54 -18.86 -14.79
N LYS A 104 2.63 -18.88 -15.53
CA LYS A 104 3.48 -20.07 -15.76
C LYS A 104 4.71 -20.06 -14.85
N ASP A 105 4.68 -19.27 -13.78
CA ASP A 105 5.76 -19.11 -12.80
C ASP A 105 7.09 -18.62 -13.39
N SER A 106 7.08 -18.01 -14.59
CA SER A 106 8.27 -17.41 -15.18
C SER A 106 8.49 -16.00 -14.64
N VAL A 107 9.72 -15.68 -14.26
CA VAL A 107 10.11 -14.32 -13.83
C VAL A 107 10.24 -13.43 -15.06
N LEU A 108 9.45 -12.36 -15.10
CA LEU A 108 9.51 -11.35 -16.16
C LEU A 108 10.46 -10.21 -15.79
N PHE A 109 10.46 -9.84 -14.51
CA PHE A 109 11.28 -8.75 -13.98
C PHE A 109 11.64 -9.04 -12.54
N SER A 110 12.81 -8.58 -12.09
CA SER A 110 13.14 -8.60 -10.69
C SER A 110 14.03 -7.43 -10.27
N CYS A 111 13.88 -7.00 -9.01
CA CYS A 111 14.70 -5.94 -8.46
C CYS A 111 14.94 -6.12 -6.96
N GLY A 112 16.00 -5.47 -6.46
CA GLY A 112 16.25 -5.41 -5.02
C GLY A 112 15.24 -4.50 -4.33
N ILE A 113 14.91 -4.83 -3.07
CA ILE A 113 14.01 -4.05 -2.22
C ILE A 113 14.67 -3.63 -0.91
N ALA A 114 14.08 -2.69 -0.21
CA ALA A 114 14.15 -2.58 1.23
C ALA A 114 12.76 -2.82 1.84
N CYS A 115 12.69 -3.47 2.99
CA CYS A 115 11.44 -3.68 3.74
C CYS A 115 11.58 -3.23 5.19
N GLY A 116 10.56 -3.52 6.00
CA GLY A 116 10.45 -3.13 7.40
C GLY A 116 11.73 -3.39 8.18
N ALA A 117 12.11 -2.41 9.02
CA ALA A 117 13.29 -2.47 9.88
C ALA A 117 13.29 -3.71 10.79
N LYS A 118 12.10 -4.13 11.26
CA LYS A 118 11.92 -5.33 12.08
C LYS A 118 11.49 -6.52 11.23
N LYS A 119 11.86 -7.72 11.70
CA LYS A 119 11.44 -9.00 11.13
C LYS A 119 10.04 -9.38 11.61
N GLY A 120 9.38 -10.22 10.80
CA GLY A 120 8.09 -10.85 11.10
C GLY A 120 6.91 -10.20 10.37
N ASN A 121 5.73 -10.77 10.59
CA ASN A 121 4.47 -10.20 10.11
C ASN A 121 4.14 -8.92 10.88
N LYS A 122 3.45 -8.00 10.21
CA LYS A 122 2.96 -6.76 10.83
C LYS A 122 1.83 -7.07 11.81
N GLU A 123 1.93 -6.51 13.01
CA GLU A 123 1.00 -6.76 14.13
C GLU A 123 0.25 -5.48 14.51
N GLU A 124 0.93 -4.33 14.45
CA GLU A 124 0.41 -3.02 14.86
C GLU A 124 0.97 -1.85 14.02
N HIS A 125 0.35 -0.67 14.11
CA HIS A 125 0.89 0.54 13.52
C HIS A 125 2.23 0.89 14.20
N GLY A 126 3.23 1.32 13.43
CA GLY A 126 4.53 1.69 13.98
C GLY A 126 5.41 0.53 14.49
N ASP A 127 5.08 -0.74 14.26
CA ASP A 127 5.97 -1.86 14.62
C ASP A 127 7.18 -2.03 13.69
N TYR A 128 7.25 -1.27 12.60
CA TYR A 128 8.29 -1.31 11.58
C TYR A 128 8.43 -2.68 10.89
N ARG A 129 7.36 -3.47 10.83
CA ARG A 129 7.31 -4.73 10.09
C ARG A 129 6.54 -4.55 8.79
N THR A 130 6.99 -5.22 7.74
CA THR A 130 6.24 -5.35 6.49
C THR A 130 5.27 -6.53 6.63
N PRO A 131 3.97 -6.36 6.30
CA PRO A 131 2.99 -7.43 6.46
C PRO A 131 3.32 -8.63 5.56
N GLU A 132 2.95 -9.82 6.02
CA GLU A 132 3.10 -11.10 5.32
C GLU A 132 1.74 -11.56 4.80
N GLY A 133 1.72 -12.19 3.63
CA GLY A 133 0.49 -12.77 3.07
C GLY A 133 0.18 -12.31 1.65
N ARG A 134 -1.11 -12.29 1.32
CA ARG A 134 -1.63 -12.05 -0.03
C ARG A 134 -2.45 -10.76 -0.04
N PHE A 135 -2.08 -9.85 -0.93
CA PHE A 135 -2.61 -8.51 -1.05
C PHE A 135 -2.96 -8.20 -2.50
N ARG A 136 -3.55 -7.03 -2.70
CA ARG A 136 -3.79 -6.44 -4.02
C ARG A 136 -3.34 -4.99 -4.03
N VAL A 137 -2.89 -4.53 -5.19
CA VAL A 137 -2.74 -3.10 -5.44
C VAL A 137 -4.14 -2.48 -5.50
N VAL A 138 -4.42 -1.46 -4.69
CA VAL A 138 -5.72 -0.76 -4.67
C VAL A 138 -5.69 0.58 -5.38
N GLY A 139 -4.51 1.17 -5.52
CA GLY A 139 -4.32 2.43 -6.21
C GLY A 139 -2.86 2.63 -6.57
N ILE A 140 -2.64 3.40 -7.63
CA ILE A 140 -1.31 3.77 -8.13
C ILE A 140 -1.27 5.30 -8.18
N TYR A 141 -0.49 5.91 -7.31
CA TYR A 141 -0.52 7.35 -7.10
C TYR A 141 0.80 7.99 -7.52
N GLU A 142 0.70 9.19 -8.11
CA GLU A 142 1.84 10.09 -8.29
C GLU A 142 2.26 10.63 -6.91
N SER A 143 3.48 10.30 -6.48
CA SER A 143 3.97 10.55 -5.12
C SER A 143 5.24 11.41 -5.07
N THR A 144 5.61 12.01 -6.21
CA THR A 144 6.82 12.84 -6.37
C THR A 144 6.97 13.89 -5.27
N ASP A 145 5.86 14.53 -4.90
CA ASP A 145 5.85 15.64 -3.95
C ASP A 145 5.44 15.23 -2.53
N TRP A 146 5.18 13.94 -2.27
CA TRP A 146 4.72 13.48 -0.96
C TRP A 146 5.80 13.68 0.11
N ILE A 147 5.34 14.04 1.31
CA ILE A 147 6.20 14.37 2.44
C ILE A 147 6.08 13.25 3.47
N HIS A 148 7.21 12.71 3.93
CA HIS A 148 7.25 11.85 5.11
C HIS A 148 7.77 12.61 6.31
N LYS A 149 7.11 12.46 7.45
CA LYS A 149 7.64 12.92 8.73
C LYS A 149 8.45 11.79 9.36
N THR A 150 9.78 11.92 9.37
CA THR A 150 10.65 10.93 10.00
C THR A 150 10.50 10.94 11.52
N ARG A 151 10.96 9.87 12.17
CA ARG A 151 10.90 9.72 13.65
C ARG A 151 11.53 10.87 14.43
N ASP A 152 12.58 11.49 13.89
CA ASP A 152 13.25 12.67 14.47
C ASP A 152 12.56 14.00 14.11
N GLY A 153 11.36 13.95 13.52
CA GLY A 153 10.51 15.10 13.25
C GLY A 153 10.79 15.84 11.94
N ARG A 154 11.79 15.41 11.15
CA ARG A 154 12.09 16.05 9.86
C ARG A 154 11.02 15.72 8.82
N LYS A 155 10.65 16.71 8.02
CA LYS A 155 9.77 16.55 6.85
C LYS A 155 10.62 16.33 5.62
N VAL A 156 10.51 15.16 5.00
CA VAL A 156 11.30 14.77 3.83
C VAL A 156 10.39 14.63 2.63
N LYS A 157 10.46 15.60 1.72
CA LYS A 157 9.75 15.60 0.44
C LYS A 157 10.36 14.59 -0.54
N GLY A 158 9.52 13.92 -1.32
CA GLY A 158 9.92 13.02 -2.41
C GLY A 158 10.58 11.72 -1.96
N CYS A 159 10.44 11.34 -0.68
CA CYS A 159 11.02 10.10 -0.16
C CYS A 159 10.37 8.82 -0.70
N TYR A 160 9.14 8.95 -1.22
CA TYR A 160 8.39 7.87 -1.86
C TYR A 160 8.76 7.64 -3.33
N GLY A 161 9.54 8.55 -3.93
CA GLY A 161 9.79 8.54 -5.38
C GLY A 161 8.56 9.01 -6.18
N PRO A 162 8.53 8.77 -7.49
CA PRO A 162 7.46 9.30 -8.34
C PRO A 162 6.15 8.52 -8.23
N TYR A 163 6.19 7.25 -7.83
CA TYR A 163 5.03 6.38 -7.82
C TYR A 163 4.88 5.61 -6.51
N PHE A 164 3.64 5.51 -6.03
CA PHE A 164 3.26 4.72 -4.86
C PHE A 164 2.14 3.75 -5.22
N LEU A 165 2.42 2.45 -5.12
CA LEU A 165 1.45 1.37 -5.34
C LEU A 165 0.89 0.98 -3.98
N SER A 166 -0.31 1.46 -3.66
CA SER A 166 -0.96 1.20 -2.37
C SER A 166 -1.47 -0.24 -2.29
N LEU A 167 -1.27 -0.90 -1.15
CA LEU A 167 -1.70 -2.29 -0.94
C LEU A 167 -2.92 -2.38 -0.01
N ALA A 168 -3.89 -3.21 -0.39
CA ALA A 168 -5.04 -3.60 0.45
C ALA A 168 -4.57 -4.38 1.69
N THR A 169 -4.23 -3.68 2.77
CA THR A 169 -3.64 -4.26 3.99
C THR A 169 -4.59 -4.23 5.18
N GLY A 170 -5.87 -3.97 4.94
CA GLY A 170 -6.92 -3.92 5.97
C GLY A 170 -6.62 -2.85 7.01
N LYS A 171 -6.50 -3.24 8.27
CA LYS A 171 -6.24 -2.33 9.40
C LYS A 171 -4.86 -1.64 9.36
N PHE A 172 -3.95 -2.05 8.48
CA PHE A 172 -2.61 -1.48 8.37
C PHE A 172 -2.48 -0.50 7.20
N ALA A 173 -3.34 0.51 7.14
CA ALA A 173 -3.32 1.51 6.07
C ALA A 173 -1.94 2.16 5.86
N GLY A 174 -1.69 2.67 4.65
CA GLY A 174 -0.45 3.38 4.29
C GLY A 174 0.73 2.48 3.89
N ILE A 175 0.51 1.16 3.74
CA ILE A 175 1.55 0.24 3.24
C ILE A 175 1.49 0.16 1.71
N GLY A 176 2.63 0.38 1.07
CA GLY A 176 2.75 0.32 -0.39
C GLY A 176 4.12 -0.11 -0.89
N ILE A 177 4.21 -0.29 -2.21
CA ILE A 177 5.46 -0.44 -2.95
C ILE A 177 5.76 0.91 -3.61
N HIS A 178 6.95 1.45 -3.36
CA HIS A 178 7.28 2.80 -3.86
C HIS A 178 8.77 2.96 -4.15
N GLY A 179 9.13 4.04 -4.85
CA GLY A 179 10.52 4.42 -5.10
C GLY A 179 11.26 4.85 -3.82
N THR A 180 12.49 5.34 -3.93
CA THR A 180 13.18 5.86 -2.75
C THR A 180 14.23 6.90 -3.10
N ASN A 181 14.33 7.94 -2.27
CA ASN A 181 15.45 8.90 -2.28
C ASN A 181 16.68 8.38 -1.50
N ALA A 182 16.60 7.18 -0.91
CA ALA A 182 17.69 6.54 -0.17
C ALA A 182 18.11 5.23 -0.87
N PRO A 183 18.70 5.26 -2.08
CA PRO A 183 19.01 4.05 -2.85
C PRO A 183 19.95 3.09 -2.14
N ARG A 184 20.81 3.60 -1.24
CA ARG A 184 21.68 2.78 -0.38
C ARG A 184 20.93 1.89 0.63
N SER A 185 19.63 2.12 0.82
CA SER A 185 18.77 1.28 1.66
C SER A 185 18.38 -0.03 0.99
N ILE A 186 18.43 -0.11 -0.34
CA ILE A 186 18.06 -1.33 -1.08
C ILE A 186 18.99 -2.49 -0.68
N GLY A 187 18.39 -3.65 -0.43
CA GLY A 187 19.04 -4.82 0.15
C GLY A 187 19.03 -4.85 1.68
N ARG A 188 18.38 -3.89 2.36
CA ARG A 188 18.39 -3.75 3.82
C ARG A 188 16.97 -3.68 4.42
N ARG A 189 16.91 -3.87 5.75
CA ARG A 189 15.73 -3.57 6.56
C ARG A 189 15.80 -2.13 7.03
N ALA A 190 14.98 -1.27 6.44
CA ALA A 190 15.16 0.18 6.57
C ALA A 190 13.86 1.01 6.49
N SER A 191 12.71 0.38 6.23
CA SER A 191 11.43 1.09 6.15
C SER A 191 10.61 0.92 7.44
N GLU A 192 9.52 1.68 7.51
CA GLU A 192 8.53 1.61 8.59
C GLU A 192 7.42 0.58 8.31
N GLY A 193 7.54 -0.16 7.20
CA GLY A 193 6.60 -1.20 6.79
C GLY A 193 6.44 -1.30 5.28
N CYS A 194 6.59 -0.18 4.56
CA CYS A 194 6.52 -0.16 3.10
C CYS A 194 7.66 -0.93 2.41
N ILE A 195 7.46 -1.26 1.14
CA ILE A 195 8.46 -1.90 0.29
C ILE A 195 9.09 -0.83 -0.60
N ARG A 196 10.36 -0.55 -0.37
CA ARG A 196 11.14 0.43 -1.14
C ARG A 196 11.84 -0.26 -2.30
N VAL A 197 11.76 0.31 -3.49
CA VAL A 197 12.58 -0.05 -4.65
C VAL A 197 13.35 1.17 -5.15
N ASN A 198 14.38 0.97 -5.98
CA ASN A 198 15.02 2.11 -6.65
C ASN A 198 14.00 2.86 -7.53
N THR A 199 14.15 4.17 -7.63
CA THR A 199 13.24 5.04 -8.41
C THR A 199 13.04 4.56 -9.86
N ASN A 200 14.11 4.14 -10.54
CA ASN A 200 14.00 3.64 -11.91
C ASN A 200 13.15 2.36 -12.00
N HIS A 201 13.19 1.51 -10.96
CA HIS A 201 12.39 0.29 -10.91
C HIS A 201 10.92 0.57 -10.60
N ILE A 202 10.57 1.57 -9.79
CA ILE A 202 9.15 1.89 -9.56
C ILE A 202 8.51 2.49 -10.82
N ILE A 203 9.24 3.33 -11.56
CA ILE A 203 8.81 3.85 -12.87
C ILE A 203 8.58 2.67 -13.84
N TYR A 204 9.54 1.75 -13.92
CA TYR A 204 9.44 0.58 -14.78
C TYR A 204 8.26 -0.32 -14.41
N LEU A 205 8.07 -0.61 -13.11
CA LEU A 205 6.92 -1.37 -12.61
C LEU A 205 5.60 -0.70 -13.01
N LYS A 206 5.45 0.61 -12.76
CA LYS A 206 4.25 1.36 -13.11
C LYS A 206 3.92 1.28 -14.59
N GLN A 207 4.92 1.45 -15.45
CA GLN A 207 4.70 1.54 -16.89
C GLN A 207 4.47 0.19 -17.58
N ASN A 208 4.97 -0.92 -17.02
CA ASN A 208 5.01 -2.19 -17.73
C ASN A 208 4.20 -3.30 -17.06
N TYR A 209 3.95 -3.23 -15.75
CA TYR A 209 3.38 -4.36 -15.01
C TYR A 209 2.29 -3.98 -14.01
N ALA A 210 2.36 -2.82 -13.37
CA ALA A 210 1.44 -2.49 -12.29
C ALA A 210 0.07 -2.04 -12.81
N TYR A 211 -0.97 -2.57 -12.20
CA TYR A 211 -2.36 -2.20 -12.46
C TYR A 211 -3.18 -2.34 -11.17
N CYS A 212 -4.29 -1.61 -11.05
CA CYS A 212 -5.22 -1.76 -9.93
C CYS A 212 -5.80 -3.19 -9.91
N GLY A 213 -5.84 -3.81 -8.74
CA GLY A 213 -6.24 -5.21 -8.56
C GLY A 213 -5.11 -6.24 -8.75
N MET A 214 -3.91 -5.82 -9.19
CA MET A 214 -2.75 -6.70 -9.34
C MET A 214 -2.45 -7.44 -8.03
N ARG A 215 -2.27 -8.76 -8.11
CA ARG A 215 -1.96 -9.59 -6.95
C ARG A 215 -0.54 -9.34 -6.47
N VAL A 216 -0.38 -9.22 -5.15
CA VAL A 216 0.91 -9.08 -4.49
C VAL A 216 1.01 -10.12 -3.39
N ILE A 217 2.10 -10.89 -3.35
CA ILE A 217 2.38 -11.87 -2.30
C ILE A 217 3.64 -11.42 -1.58
N ILE A 218 3.59 -11.31 -0.26
CA ILE A 218 4.75 -10.96 0.58
C ILE A 218 5.09 -12.17 1.44
N SER A 219 6.29 -12.70 1.25
CA SER A 219 6.75 -13.93 1.89
C SER A 219 7.00 -13.75 3.38
N GLY A 220 6.87 -14.84 4.12
CA GLY A 220 7.35 -14.94 5.50
C GLY A 220 8.87 -14.84 5.62
N GLU A 221 9.35 -14.60 6.85
CA GLU A 221 10.80 -14.50 7.15
C GLU A 221 11.59 -15.80 6.98
N THR A 222 10.90 -16.94 7.09
CA THR A 222 11.49 -18.29 6.93
C THR A 222 11.04 -18.97 5.64
N GLU A 223 10.18 -18.31 4.87
CA GLU A 223 9.63 -18.86 3.64
C GLU A 223 10.72 -18.96 2.57
N ARG A 224 10.80 -20.12 1.93
CA ARG A 224 11.70 -20.33 0.80
C ARG A 224 11.13 -19.61 -0.42
N LEU A 225 12.03 -19.12 -1.27
CA LEU A 225 11.62 -18.61 -2.58
C LEU A 225 10.96 -19.75 -3.37
N PRO A 226 9.79 -19.53 -3.98
CA PRO A 226 9.20 -20.50 -4.90
C PRO A 226 10.17 -20.83 -6.05
N GLU A 227 10.00 -22.01 -6.65
CA GLU A 227 10.80 -22.46 -7.79
C GLU A 227 10.33 -21.76 -9.07
N PHE A 228 10.68 -20.48 -9.22
CA PHE A 228 10.35 -19.72 -10.42
C PHE A 228 11.19 -20.17 -11.62
N ILE A 229 10.55 -20.20 -12.79
CA ILE A 229 11.19 -20.48 -14.08
C ILE A 229 11.95 -19.23 -14.56
N GLY A 230 13.17 -19.43 -15.08
CA GLY A 230 13.96 -18.34 -15.66
C GLY A 230 14.60 -17.40 -14.63
N LEU A 231 14.66 -17.79 -13.35
CA LEU A 231 15.35 -17.02 -12.33
C LEU A 231 16.82 -16.78 -12.70
N GLY A 232 17.23 -15.52 -12.79
CA GLY A 232 18.57 -15.09 -13.23
C GLY A 232 18.64 -14.67 -14.69
N ALA A 233 17.63 -15.00 -15.50
CA ALA A 233 17.50 -14.63 -16.91
C ALA A 233 16.49 -13.49 -17.14
N GLU A 234 15.95 -12.90 -16.06
CA GLU A 234 15.00 -11.79 -16.16
C GLU A 234 15.60 -10.53 -16.79
N ASP A 235 14.73 -9.68 -17.33
CA ASP A 235 15.14 -8.41 -17.94
C ASP A 235 15.87 -7.52 -16.92
N ARG A 236 17.16 -7.29 -17.20
CA ARG A 236 17.94 -6.26 -16.52
C ARG A 236 17.84 -4.98 -17.33
N LEU A 237 17.41 -3.89 -16.69
CA LEU A 237 17.35 -2.59 -17.34
C LEU A 237 18.76 -2.15 -17.74
N THR A 238 18.97 -1.99 -19.05
CA THR A 238 20.18 -1.39 -19.60
C THR A 238 20.24 0.11 -19.27
N PRO A 239 21.43 0.74 -19.28
CA PRO A 239 21.56 2.19 -19.10
C PRO A 239 20.67 3.00 -20.06
N ALA A 240 20.51 2.56 -21.30
CA ALA A 240 19.66 3.21 -22.29
C ALA A 240 18.17 3.11 -21.92
N GLN A 241 17.70 1.93 -21.48
CA GLN A 241 16.33 1.78 -20.97
C GLN A 241 16.11 2.67 -19.75
N ILE A 242 17.05 2.71 -18.80
CA ILE A 242 16.99 3.58 -17.63
C ILE A 242 16.85 5.06 -18.05
N ALA A 243 17.71 5.53 -18.96
CA ALA A 243 17.68 6.91 -19.44
C ALA A 243 16.33 7.27 -20.07
N ARG A 244 15.78 6.37 -20.88
CA ARG A 244 14.45 6.54 -21.49
C ARG A 244 13.34 6.60 -20.45
N LEU A 245 13.32 5.69 -19.48
CA LEU A 245 12.30 5.67 -18.42
C LEU A 245 12.33 6.97 -17.60
N ILE A 246 13.53 7.48 -17.30
CA ILE A 246 13.71 8.76 -16.60
C ILE A 246 13.17 9.92 -17.46
N ALA A 247 13.56 9.98 -18.73
CA ALA A 247 13.10 11.03 -19.65
C ALA A 247 11.57 11.04 -19.78
N ASP A 248 10.96 9.86 -19.98
CA ASP A 248 9.52 9.70 -20.08
C ASP A 248 8.81 10.10 -18.77
N SER A 249 9.41 9.81 -17.62
CA SER A 249 8.86 10.22 -16.32
C SER A 249 8.92 11.73 -16.12
N ILE A 250 10.03 12.38 -16.49
CA ILE A 250 10.19 13.84 -16.39
C ILE A 250 9.21 14.54 -17.32
N ALA A 251 9.06 14.05 -18.56
CA ALA A 251 8.15 14.63 -19.55
C ALA A 251 6.69 14.62 -19.03
N ARG A 252 6.23 13.51 -18.44
CA ARG A 252 4.88 13.41 -17.86
C ARG A 252 4.66 14.39 -16.70
N VAL A 253 5.64 14.56 -15.81
CA VAL A 253 5.54 15.53 -14.71
C VAL A 253 5.47 16.95 -15.26
N ALA A 254 6.29 17.29 -16.25
CA ALA A 254 6.27 18.62 -16.88
C ALA A 254 4.93 18.92 -17.58
N GLU A 255 4.33 17.92 -18.22
CA GLU A 255 3.00 18.03 -18.84
C GLU A 255 1.91 18.25 -17.79
N ALA A 256 1.89 17.44 -16.73
CA ALA A 256 0.94 17.59 -15.62
C ALA A 256 1.06 18.96 -14.92
N ASP A 257 2.28 19.46 -14.73
CA ASP A 257 2.51 20.82 -14.19
C ASP A 257 2.01 21.91 -15.12
N SER A 258 2.16 21.73 -16.43
CA SER A 258 1.68 22.69 -17.43
C SER A 258 0.15 22.74 -17.46
N LEU A 259 -0.52 21.59 -17.42
CA LEU A 259 -1.98 21.50 -17.31
C LEU A 259 -2.50 22.16 -16.03
N ARG A 260 -1.89 21.84 -14.87
CA ARG A 260 -2.26 22.48 -13.59
C ARG A 260 -2.13 24.00 -13.63
N ARG A 261 -1.09 24.54 -14.30
CA ARG A 261 -0.95 25.99 -14.51
C ARG A 261 -2.07 26.56 -15.37
N LEU A 262 -2.44 25.88 -16.46
CA LEU A 262 -3.56 26.32 -17.32
C LEU A 262 -4.89 26.33 -16.56
N ASP A 263 -5.18 25.30 -15.77
CA ASP A 263 -6.39 25.24 -14.94
C ASP A 263 -6.42 26.36 -13.90
N SER A 264 -5.27 26.64 -13.25
CA SER A 264 -5.17 27.74 -12.30
C SER A 264 -5.39 29.11 -12.96
N LEU A 265 -4.84 29.33 -14.16
CA LEU A 265 -5.05 30.56 -14.93
C LEU A 265 -6.52 30.69 -15.38
N ALA A 266 -7.15 29.60 -15.79
CA ALA A 266 -8.57 29.58 -16.13
C ALA A 266 -9.43 29.92 -14.92
N ALA A 267 -9.13 29.37 -13.74
CA ALA A 267 -9.82 29.68 -12.50
C ALA A 267 -9.67 31.16 -12.08
N VAL A 268 -8.47 31.74 -12.23
CA VAL A 268 -8.24 33.17 -11.99
C VAL A 268 -9.08 34.03 -12.95
N LYS A 269 -9.10 33.70 -14.23
CA LYS A 269 -9.88 34.45 -15.23
C LYS A 269 -11.39 34.41 -14.93
N VAL A 270 -11.91 33.26 -14.51
CA VAL A 270 -13.31 33.12 -14.07
C VAL A 270 -13.59 33.97 -12.82
N ALA A 271 -12.64 34.05 -11.89
CA ALA A 271 -12.77 34.89 -10.70
C ALA A 271 -12.78 36.39 -11.07
N GLU A 272 -11.89 36.83 -11.96
CA GLU A 272 -11.84 38.21 -12.45
C GLU A 272 -13.14 38.64 -13.14
N GLU A 273 -13.72 37.78 -13.99
CA GLU A 273 -14.99 38.06 -14.68
C GLU A 273 -16.18 38.15 -13.70
N LYS A 274 -16.18 37.34 -12.63
CA LYS A 274 -17.16 37.43 -11.54
C LYS A 274 -17.04 38.72 -10.73
N VAL A 275 -15.82 39.21 -10.50
CA VAL A 275 -15.60 40.50 -9.83
C VAL A 275 -16.09 41.65 -10.71
N ALA A 276 -15.75 41.65 -12.00
CA ALA A 276 -16.19 42.69 -12.94
C ALA A 276 -17.73 42.76 -13.07
N THR A 277 -18.41 41.61 -13.07
CA THR A 277 -19.88 41.57 -13.09
C THR A 277 -20.50 42.05 -11.78
N ALA A 278 -19.89 41.72 -10.62
CA ALA A 278 -20.34 42.22 -9.33
C ALA A 278 -20.19 43.75 -9.20
N ASP A 279 -19.06 44.31 -9.65
CA ASP A 279 -18.82 45.76 -9.65
C ASP A 279 -19.80 46.50 -10.58
N SER A 280 -20.08 45.95 -11.76
CA SER A 280 -21.09 46.49 -12.67
C SER A 280 -22.50 46.48 -12.06
N LEU A 281 -22.87 45.41 -11.33
CA LEU A 281 -24.15 45.30 -10.66
C LEU A 281 -24.28 46.31 -9.52
N ALA A 282 -23.20 46.52 -8.76
CA ALA A 282 -23.13 47.51 -7.69
C ALA A 282 -23.26 48.95 -8.24
N ALA A 283 -22.55 49.28 -9.32
CA ALA A 283 -22.65 50.58 -9.97
C ALA A 283 -24.07 50.86 -10.51
N THR A 284 -24.73 49.84 -11.08
CA THR A 284 -26.11 49.96 -11.57
C THR A 284 -27.10 50.22 -10.43
N ARG A 285 -26.91 49.57 -9.27
CA ARG A 285 -27.72 49.82 -8.07
C ARG A 285 -27.55 51.24 -7.55
N ILE A 286 -26.32 51.73 -7.44
CA ILE A 286 -26.03 53.11 -7.00
C ILE A 286 -26.68 54.13 -7.94
N ALA A 287 -26.62 53.90 -9.26
CA ALA A 287 -27.26 54.76 -10.25
C ALA A 287 -28.79 54.72 -10.13
N ALA A 288 -29.39 53.54 -9.93
CA ALA A 288 -30.83 53.40 -9.72
C ALA A 288 -31.32 54.12 -8.46
N ASP A 289 -30.59 53.99 -7.35
CA ASP A 289 -30.90 54.65 -6.08
C ASP A 289 -30.79 56.19 -6.20
N SER A 290 -29.83 56.68 -6.99
CA SER A 290 -29.67 58.11 -7.29
C SER A 290 -30.81 58.66 -8.15
N LEU A 291 -31.30 57.89 -9.13
CA LEU A 291 -32.45 58.25 -9.97
C LEU A 291 -33.78 58.22 -9.21
N SER A 292 -33.95 57.33 -8.23
CA SER A 292 -35.12 57.36 -7.34
C SER A 292 -35.10 58.58 -6.40
N ALA A 293 -33.93 58.97 -5.89
CA ALA A 293 -33.80 60.14 -5.03
C ALA A 293 -34.16 61.45 -5.76
N THR A 294 -33.83 61.57 -7.06
CA THR A 294 -34.20 62.76 -7.87
C THR A 294 -35.67 62.83 -8.28
N ARG A 295 -36.43 61.73 -8.16
CA ARG A 295 -37.87 61.68 -8.48
C ARG A 295 -38.77 61.99 -7.29
N GLU A 296 -38.22 62.09 -6.09
CA GLU A 296 -38.95 62.49 -4.88
C GLU A 296 -38.79 63.99 -4.53
N GLU A 297 -37.98 64.74 -5.30
CA GLU A 297 -37.77 66.19 -5.14
C GLU A 297 -38.45 67.06 -6.23
N GLU A 298 -39.25 66.48 -7.12
CA GLU A 298 -40.06 67.20 -8.14
C GLU A 298 -41.56 67.06 -7.85
#